data_AF-A0A7W1S086-F1
#
_entry.id   AF-A0A7W1S086-F1
#
_cell.length_a   1.000
_cell.length_b   1.000
_cell.length_c   1.000
_cell.angle_alpha   90.00
_cell.angle_beta   90.00
_cell.angle_gamma   90.00
#
_symmetry.space_group_name_H-M   'P 1'
#
loop_
_entity.id
_entity.type
_entity.pdbx_description
1 polymer ?
#
loop_
_entity_poly.entity_id
_entity_poly.type
_entity_poly.pdbx_seq_one_letter_code
_entity_poly.pdbx_strand_id
1 'polypeptide(L)'
;MKLIELAKQYDLEPDLLREVVEDDLSIPLPKGMESELKDVQVQRILACDGLETSSGAAFKPIIAKEFVEKHQRAKAAKKGAETRKRKIQEGEEAKKIVEDAKLQGERKKHEEEIARRDAERTVREAADAEKARLQAEADEIMRQELESARVNAEQDVRRREDEAKRVAAEFAAMRAENRP
;
A
#
# COMPACT_ATOMS: atom_id res chain seq x y z
N MET A 1 -62.84 23.93 -20.97
CA MET A 1 -62.39 25.29 -21.37
C MET A 1 -61.73 25.19 -22.73
N LYS A 2 -61.91 26.15 -23.64
CA LYS A 2 -61.21 26.11 -24.94
C LYS A 2 -59.75 26.58 -24.80
N LEU A 3 -58.86 26.06 -25.64
CA LEU A 3 -57.43 26.45 -25.60
C LEU A 3 -57.23 27.97 -25.82
N ILE A 4 -58.03 28.59 -26.69
CA ILE A 4 -58.04 30.04 -26.90
C ILE A 4 -58.49 30.85 -25.67
N GLU A 5 -59.38 30.29 -24.85
CA GLU A 5 -59.83 30.94 -23.61
C GLU A 5 -58.74 30.86 -22.55
N LEU A 6 -58.02 29.73 -22.50
CA LEU A 6 -56.86 29.55 -21.65
C LEU A 6 -55.74 30.53 -22.02
N ALA A 7 -55.47 30.69 -23.32
CA ALA A 7 -54.47 31.64 -23.82
C ALA A 7 -54.78 33.07 -23.37
N LYS A 8 -56.04 33.48 -23.49
CA LYS A 8 -56.49 34.82 -23.07
C LYS A 8 -56.49 35.01 -21.56
N GLN A 9 -56.82 33.97 -20.79
CA GLN A 9 -56.90 34.05 -19.34
C GLN A 9 -55.53 34.18 -18.68
N TYR A 10 -54.51 33.51 -19.23
CA TYR A 10 -53.15 33.47 -18.68
C TYR A 10 -52.14 34.28 -19.49
N ASP A 11 -52.64 35.07 -20.45
CA ASP A 11 -51.84 35.90 -21.35
C ASP A 11 -50.74 35.11 -22.09
N LEU A 12 -51.06 33.90 -22.53
CA LEU A 12 -50.12 33.00 -23.21
C LEU A 12 -50.06 33.28 -24.71
N GLU A 13 -48.89 33.11 -25.30
CA GLU A 13 -48.71 33.24 -26.74
C GLU A 13 -49.46 32.13 -27.50
N PRO A 14 -50.41 32.46 -28.40
CA PRO A 14 -51.30 31.49 -29.01
C PRO A 14 -50.58 30.42 -29.87
N ASP A 15 -49.60 30.84 -30.67
CA ASP A 15 -48.94 29.93 -31.62
C ASP A 15 -47.99 28.96 -30.89
N LEU A 16 -47.20 29.48 -29.94
CA LEU A 16 -46.34 28.66 -29.07
C LEU A 16 -47.17 27.73 -28.18
N LEU A 17 -48.27 28.21 -27.62
CA LEU A 17 -49.16 27.38 -26.81
C LEU A 17 -49.69 26.19 -27.61
N ARG A 18 -50.01 26.37 -28.89
CA ARG A 18 -50.46 25.26 -29.74
C ARG A 18 -49.35 24.23 -29.95
N GLU A 19 -48.14 24.68 -30.27
CA GLU A 19 -46.96 23.84 -30.48
C GLU A 19 -46.64 23.01 -29.22
N VAL A 20 -46.49 23.66 -28.06
CA VAL A 20 -46.18 22.99 -26.79
C VAL A 20 -47.30 22.01 -26.38
N VAL A 21 -48.56 22.30 -26.71
CA VAL A 21 -49.69 21.42 -26.37
C VAL A 21 -49.75 20.17 -27.27
N GLU A 22 -49.53 20.32 -28.57
CA GLU A 22 -49.54 19.20 -29.53
C GLU A 22 -48.25 18.38 -29.45
N ASP A 23 -47.08 19.02 -29.41
CA ASP A 23 -45.78 18.36 -29.53
C ASP A 23 -45.21 17.92 -28.18
N ASP A 24 -45.07 18.84 -27.20
CA ASP A 24 -44.45 18.52 -25.91
C ASP A 24 -45.39 17.77 -24.95
N LEU A 25 -46.66 18.16 -24.92
CA LEU A 25 -47.66 17.57 -24.03
C LEU A 25 -48.44 16.41 -24.68
N SER A 26 -48.30 16.25 -26.00
CA SER A 26 -48.98 15.22 -26.80
C SER A 26 -50.50 15.21 -26.58
N ILE A 27 -51.11 16.39 -26.43
CA ILE A 27 -52.54 16.55 -26.25
C ILE A 27 -53.17 16.76 -27.63
N PRO A 28 -54.06 15.87 -28.11
CA PRO A 28 -54.66 16.02 -29.43
C PRO A 28 -55.59 17.23 -29.48
N LEU A 29 -55.37 18.12 -30.44
CA LEU A 29 -56.19 19.31 -30.70
C LEU A 29 -56.99 19.18 -32.01
N PRO A 30 -58.12 18.44 -32.01
CA PRO A 30 -58.89 18.16 -33.23
C PRO A 30 -59.48 19.40 -33.91
N LYS A 31 -59.58 20.53 -33.20
CA LYS A 31 -60.07 21.82 -33.71
C LYS A 31 -59.03 22.94 -33.52
N GLY A 32 -57.76 22.59 -33.36
CA GLY A 32 -56.69 23.55 -33.04
C GLY A 32 -57.01 24.34 -31.77
N MET A 33 -56.92 25.67 -31.84
CA MET A 33 -57.15 26.60 -30.73
C MET A 33 -58.59 26.62 -30.18
N GLU A 34 -59.55 26.10 -30.95
CA GLU A 34 -60.95 25.97 -30.51
C GLU A 34 -61.24 24.62 -29.84
N SER A 35 -60.22 23.76 -29.68
CA SER A 35 -60.40 22.47 -29.03
C SER A 35 -60.76 22.65 -27.55
N GLU A 36 -61.74 21.86 -27.10
CA GLU A 36 -62.11 21.81 -25.69
C GLU A 36 -61.10 20.97 -24.90
N LEU A 37 -60.56 21.57 -23.85
CA LEU A 37 -59.64 20.94 -22.91
C LEU A 37 -60.38 20.50 -21.66
N LYS A 38 -60.00 19.32 -21.16
CA LYS A 38 -60.37 18.80 -19.84
C LYS A 38 -59.55 19.49 -18.77
N ASP A 39 -60.07 19.59 -17.55
CA ASP A 39 -59.40 20.27 -16.43
C ASP A 39 -58.01 19.68 -16.11
N VAL A 40 -57.84 18.36 -16.26
CA VAL A 40 -56.54 17.68 -16.11
C VAL A 40 -55.53 18.13 -17.18
N GLN A 41 -55.99 18.37 -18.41
CA GLN A 41 -55.16 18.89 -19.50
C GLN A 41 -54.78 20.34 -19.22
N VAL A 42 -55.73 21.16 -18.77
CA VAL A 42 -55.48 22.55 -18.37
C VAL A 42 -54.42 22.63 -17.27
N GLN A 43 -54.54 21.81 -16.22
CA GLN A 43 -53.54 21.74 -15.16
C GLN A 43 -52.16 21.29 -15.66
N ARG A 44 -52.12 20.34 -16.60
CA ARG A 44 -50.87 19.86 -17.20
C ARG A 44 -50.20 20.93 -18.06
N ILE A 45 -50.99 21.70 -18.80
CA ILE A 45 -50.52 22.84 -19.61
C ILE A 45 -49.95 23.94 -18.71
N LEU A 46 -50.71 24.33 -17.67
CA LEU A 46 -50.26 25.35 -16.73
C LEU A 46 -49.06 24.92 -15.88
N ALA A 47 -48.82 23.61 -15.72
CA ALA A 47 -47.64 23.07 -15.05
C ALA A 47 -46.44 22.84 -15.99
N CYS A 48 -46.60 23.08 -17.29
CA CYS A 48 -45.52 22.95 -18.26
C CYS A 48 -44.58 24.15 -18.20
N ASP A 49 -43.28 23.87 -18.21
CA ASP A 49 -42.22 24.86 -18.33
C ASP A 49 -41.90 25.02 -19.82
N GLY A 50 -41.74 26.25 -20.31
CA GLY A 50 -41.54 26.54 -21.74
C GLY A 50 -42.69 27.22 -22.48
N LEU A 51 -43.75 27.64 -21.76
CA LEU A 51 -44.73 28.58 -22.31
C LEU A 51 -44.20 30.02 -22.20
N GLU A 52 -44.61 30.87 -23.14
CA GLU A 52 -44.32 32.31 -23.11
C GLU A 52 -45.61 33.11 -23.08
N THR A 53 -45.54 34.31 -22.49
CA THR A 53 -46.64 35.27 -22.51
C THR A 53 -46.70 35.97 -23.87
N SER A 54 -47.83 36.62 -24.18
CA SER A 54 -47.98 37.44 -25.41
C SER A 54 -46.96 38.58 -25.53
N SER A 55 -46.24 38.88 -24.43
CA SER A 55 -45.15 39.84 -24.32
C SER A 55 -43.75 39.23 -24.48
N GLY A 56 -43.64 37.93 -24.77
CA GLY A 56 -42.38 37.20 -24.93
C GLY A 56 -41.65 36.90 -23.62
N ALA A 57 -42.35 36.97 -22.47
CA ALA A 57 -41.77 36.61 -21.18
C ALA A 57 -42.10 35.16 -20.83
N ALA A 58 -41.16 34.43 -20.23
CA ALA A 58 -41.39 33.05 -19.82
C ALA A 58 -42.55 32.95 -18.81
N PHE A 59 -43.56 32.15 -19.15
CA PHE A 59 -44.67 31.83 -18.27
C PHE A 59 -44.17 31.01 -17.07
N LYS A 60 -44.58 31.38 -15.86
CA LYS A 60 -44.21 30.65 -14.65
C LYS A 60 -45.19 29.49 -14.44
N PRO A 61 -44.72 28.23 -14.42
CA PRO A 61 -45.59 27.08 -14.24
C PRO A 61 -46.37 27.16 -12.93
N ILE A 62 -47.69 27.01 -13.00
CA ILE A 62 -48.60 26.95 -11.86
C ILE A 62 -48.65 25.50 -11.36
N ILE A 63 -47.55 25.06 -10.74
CA ILE A 63 -47.44 23.73 -10.16
C ILE A 63 -48.11 23.73 -8.78
N ALA A 64 -48.96 22.74 -8.52
CA ALA A 64 -49.52 22.52 -7.18
C ALA A 64 -48.37 22.38 -6.16
N LYS A 65 -48.43 23.17 -5.07
CA LYS A 65 -47.35 23.27 -4.06
C LYS A 65 -46.87 21.92 -3.54
N GLU A 66 -47.75 20.92 -3.49
CA GLU A 66 -47.45 19.54 -3.07
C GLU A 66 -46.42 18.83 -3.97
N PHE A 67 -46.44 19.07 -5.29
CA PHE A 67 -45.49 18.46 -6.21
C PHE A 67 -44.09 19.08 -6.09
N VAL A 68 -44.02 20.40 -5.87
CA VAL A 68 -42.75 21.11 -5.64
C VAL A 68 -42.12 20.62 -4.33
N GLU A 69 -42.89 20.51 -3.26
CA GLU A 69 -42.40 19.99 -1.97
C GLU A 69 -41.92 18.54 -2.07
N LYS A 70 -42.68 17.67 -2.76
CA LYS A 70 -42.28 16.26 -2.96
C LYS A 70 -40.98 16.14 -3.73
N HIS A 71 -40.79 16.94 -4.79
CA HIS A 71 -39.56 16.94 -5.58
C HIS A 71 -38.36 17.49 -4.80
N GLN A 72 -38.55 18.54 -4.01
CA GLN A 72 -37.51 19.08 -3.13
C GLN A 72 -37.11 18.10 -2.02
N ARG A 73 -38.08 17.44 -1.37
CA ARG A 73 -37.82 16.40 -0.37
C ARG A 73 -37.05 15.22 -0.97
N ALA A 74 -37.40 14.79 -2.19
CA ALA A 74 -36.67 13.74 -2.90
C ALA A 74 -35.22 14.13 -3.22
N LYS A 75 -34.98 15.37 -3.69
CA LYS A 75 -33.64 15.90 -3.93
C LYS A 75 -32.82 15.99 -2.63
N ALA A 76 -33.41 16.47 -1.55
CA ALA A 76 -32.76 16.54 -0.23
C ALA A 76 -32.41 15.15 0.31
N ALA A 77 -33.31 14.18 0.20
CA ALA A 77 -33.07 12.80 0.61
C ALA A 77 -31.94 12.14 -0.18
N LYS A 78 -31.88 12.35 -1.51
CA LYS A 78 -30.81 11.84 -2.37
C LYS A 78 -29.46 12.43 -1.98
N LYS A 79 -29.38 13.75 -1.77
CA LYS A 79 -28.16 14.44 -1.32
C LYS A 79 -27.69 13.96 0.07
N GLY A 80 -28.64 13.73 0.99
CA GLY A 80 -28.36 13.18 2.31
C GLY A 80 -27.92 11.71 2.31
N ALA A 81 -28.36 10.91 1.33
CA ALA A 81 -27.90 9.54 1.15
C ALA A 81 -26.49 9.49 0.54
N GLU A 82 -26.21 10.36 -0.43
CA GLU A 82 -24.91 10.43 -1.11
C GLU A 82 -23.80 10.89 -0.16
N THR A 83 -24.06 11.92 0.65
CA THR A 83 -23.12 12.38 1.69
C THR A 83 -22.84 11.32 2.75
N ARG A 84 -23.84 10.51 3.13
CA ARG A 84 -23.64 9.38 4.05
C ARG A 84 -22.79 8.28 3.43
N LYS A 85 -23.02 7.92 2.17
CA LYS A 85 -22.18 6.94 1.45
C LYS A 85 -20.73 7.41 1.34
N ARG A 86 -20.51 8.68 0.97
CA ARG A 86 -19.15 9.24 0.88
C ARG A 86 -18.43 9.20 2.23
N LYS A 87 -19.08 9.59 3.33
CA LYS A 87 -18.48 9.53 4.67
C LYS A 87 -18.11 8.11 5.11
N ILE A 88 -18.89 7.10 4.71
CA ILE A 88 -18.58 5.70 5.02
C ILE A 88 -17.35 5.26 4.22
N GLN A 89 -17.29 5.58 2.92
CA GLN A 89 -16.14 5.24 2.08
C GLN A 89 -14.84 5.91 2.54
N GLU A 90 -14.87 7.22 2.83
CA GLU A 90 -13.72 7.95 3.37
C GLU A 90 -13.27 7.35 4.72
N GLY A 91 -14.20 6.91 5.57
CA GLY A 91 -13.89 6.25 6.83
C GLY A 91 -13.24 4.87 6.65
N GLU A 92 -13.64 4.09 5.64
CA GLU A 92 -13.03 2.80 5.31
C GLU A 92 -11.64 2.95 4.67
N GLU A 93 -11.48 3.92 3.77
CA GLU A 93 -10.18 4.24 3.16
C GLU A 93 -9.17 4.72 4.21
N ALA A 94 -9.59 5.59 5.13
CA ALA A 94 -8.75 6.04 6.24
C ALA A 94 -8.32 4.86 7.14
N LYS A 95 -9.21 3.91 7.42
CA LYS A 95 -8.88 2.70 8.19
C LYS A 95 -7.85 1.83 7.45
N LYS A 96 -8.03 1.61 6.14
CA LYS A 96 -7.07 0.85 5.33
C LYS A 96 -5.68 1.49 5.32
N ILE A 97 -5.60 2.81 5.16
CA ILE A 97 -4.31 3.53 5.19
C ILE A 97 -3.61 3.33 6.55
N VAL A 98 -4.35 3.43 7.66
CA VAL A 98 -3.79 3.22 9.00
C VAL A 98 -3.33 1.78 9.22
N GLU A 99 -4.10 0.80 8.75
CA GLU A 99 -3.75 -0.62 8.86
C GLU A 99 -2.53 -0.97 8.00
N ASP A 100 -2.48 -0.49 6.75
CA ASP A 100 -1.34 -0.67 5.87
C ASP A 100 -0.07 -0.01 6.43
N ALA A 101 -0.18 1.18 7.02
CA ALA A 101 0.95 1.85 7.66
C ALA A 101 1.49 1.05 8.87
N LYS A 102 0.61 0.44 9.66
CA LYS A 102 1.02 -0.45 10.77
C LYS A 102 1.72 -1.69 10.24
N LEU A 103 1.14 -2.35 9.24
CA LEU A 103 1.71 -3.56 8.64
C LEU A 103 3.09 -3.29 8.01
N GLN A 104 3.24 -2.16 7.31
CA GLN A 104 4.55 -1.75 6.78
C GLN A 104 5.56 -1.45 7.89
N GLY A 105 5.12 -0.81 8.98
CA GLY A 105 5.98 -0.56 10.14
C GLY A 105 6.48 -1.85 10.79
N GLU A 106 5.62 -2.85 10.95
CA GLU A 106 6.01 -4.16 11.49
C GLU A 106 6.95 -4.92 10.55
N ARG A 107 6.69 -4.91 9.24
CA ARG A 107 7.58 -5.52 8.24
C ARG A 107 8.98 -4.93 8.28
N LYS A 108 9.09 -3.59 8.34
CA LYS A 108 10.39 -2.91 8.44
C LYS A 108 11.15 -3.31 9.71
N LYS A 109 10.46 -3.34 10.86
CA LYS A 109 11.08 -3.77 12.12
C LYS A 109 11.59 -5.20 12.05
N HIS A 110 10.81 -6.10 11.46
CA HIS A 110 11.19 -7.50 11.32
C HIS A 110 12.40 -7.67 10.37
N GLU A 111 12.40 -6.94 9.26
CA GLU A 111 13.52 -6.93 8.31
C GLU A 111 14.80 -6.37 8.94
N GLU A 112 14.70 -5.27 9.70
CA GLU A 112 15.82 -4.70 10.46
C GLU A 112 16.35 -5.68 11.52
N GLU A 113 15.47 -6.42 12.21
CA GLU A 113 15.87 -7.43 13.20
C GLU A 113 16.60 -8.60 12.55
N ILE A 114 16.11 -9.10 11.41
CA ILE A 114 16.80 -10.14 10.64
C ILE A 114 18.19 -9.66 10.21
N ALA A 115 18.28 -8.47 9.61
CA ALA A 115 19.55 -7.91 9.16
C ALA A 115 20.54 -7.73 10.33
N ARG A 116 20.06 -7.28 11.50
CA ARG A 116 20.88 -7.18 12.70
C ARG A 116 21.40 -8.55 13.15
N ARG A 117 20.53 -9.57 13.15
CA ARG A 117 20.89 -10.93 13.58
C ARG A 117 21.90 -11.58 12.64
N ASP A 118 21.76 -11.35 11.34
CA ASP A 118 22.70 -11.85 10.33
C ASP A 118 24.06 -11.14 10.46
N ALA A 119 24.06 -9.81 10.67
CA ALA A 119 25.29 -9.08 10.96
C ALA A 119 25.97 -9.60 12.24
N GLU A 120 25.23 -9.84 13.32
CA GLU A 120 25.78 -10.40 14.56
C GLU A 120 26.36 -11.81 14.35
N ARG A 121 25.67 -12.66 13.59
CA ARG A 121 26.16 -14.00 13.23
C ARG A 121 27.47 -13.93 12.45
N THR A 122 27.54 -13.10 11.41
CA THR A 122 28.76 -13.00 10.59
C THR A 122 29.96 -12.49 11.41
N VAL A 123 29.75 -11.50 12.30
CA VAL A 123 30.81 -11.02 13.19
C VAL A 123 31.28 -12.12 14.15
N ARG A 124 30.33 -12.86 14.74
CA ARG A 124 30.67 -13.95 15.66
C ARG A 124 31.39 -15.09 14.96
N GLU A 125 30.93 -15.50 13.79
CA GLU A 125 31.56 -16.55 12.99
C GLU A 125 32.98 -16.15 12.55
N ALA A 126 33.19 -14.88 12.18
CA ALA A 126 34.52 -14.36 11.87
C ALA A 126 35.45 -14.39 13.09
N ALA A 127 34.96 -13.95 14.26
CA ALA A 127 35.73 -13.98 15.51
C ALA A 127 36.07 -15.40 15.97
N ASP A 128 35.11 -16.34 15.86
CA ASP A 128 35.32 -17.75 16.20
C ASP A 128 36.33 -18.40 15.23
N ALA A 129 36.25 -18.07 13.93
CA ALA A 129 37.22 -18.53 12.94
C ALA A 129 38.63 -17.97 13.18
N GLU A 130 38.76 -16.69 13.52
CA GLU A 130 40.04 -16.08 13.86
C GLU A 130 40.64 -16.73 15.11
N LYS A 131 39.84 -16.92 16.15
CA LYS A 131 40.26 -17.59 17.38
C LYS A 131 40.74 -19.03 17.11
N ALA A 132 40.03 -19.77 16.27
CA ALA A 132 40.43 -21.12 15.88
C ALA A 132 41.76 -21.12 15.11
N ARG A 133 42.00 -20.13 14.24
CA ARG A 133 43.28 -19.97 13.53
C ARG A 133 44.43 -19.67 14.47
N LEU A 134 44.25 -18.72 15.39
CA LEU A 134 45.27 -18.37 16.39
C LEU A 134 45.61 -19.56 17.29
N GLN A 135 44.61 -20.33 17.68
CA GLN A 135 44.83 -21.53 18.48
C GLN A 135 45.58 -22.61 17.70
N ALA A 136 45.22 -22.85 16.44
CA ALA A 136 45.93 -23.80 15.58
C ALA A 136 47.39 -23.37 15.32
N GLU A 137 47.63 -22.07 15.16
CA GLU A 137 48.99 -21.53 15.00
C GLU A 137 49.82 -21.70 16.28
N ALA A 138 49.24 -21.42 17.45
CA ALA A 138 49.90 -21.63 18.73
C ALA A 138 50.23 -23.12 18.98
N ASP A 139 49.29 -24.02 18.65
CA ASP A 139 49.48 -25.47 18.78
C ASP A 139 50.60 -25.97 17.85
N GLU A 140 50.69 -25.43 16.63
CA GLU A 140 51.74 -25.76 15.66
C GLU A 140 53.11 -25.25 16.13
N ILE A 141 53.19 -24.03 16.65
CA ILE A 141 54.44 -23.49 17.24
C ILE A 141 54.90 -24.38 18.40
N MET A 142 53.99 -24.71 19.32
CA MET A 142 54.32 -25.58 20.46
C MET A 142 54.81 -26.96 19.99
N ARG A 143 54.21 -27.51 18.94
CA ARG A 143 54.63 -28.78 18.35
C ARG A 143 56.04 -28.71 17.77
N GLN A 144 56.36 -27.64 17.05
CA GLN A 144 57.70 -27.41 16.48
C GLN A 144 58.76 -27.19 17.58
N GLU A 145 58.42 -26.48 18.65
CA GLU A 145 59.32 -26.30 19.80
C GLU A 145 59.61 -27.64 20.50
N LEU A 146 58.58 -28.47 20.72
CA LEU A 146 58.75 -29.80 21.31
C LEU A 146 59.57 -30.72 20.42
N GLU A 147 59.36 -30.70 19.11
CA GLU A 147 60.14 -31.49 18.16
C GLU A 147 61.60 -31.03 18.13
N SER A 148 61.84 -29.72 18.13
CA SER A 148 63.18 -29.14 18.20
C SER A 148 63.91 -29.53 19.48
N ALA A 149 63.22 -29.46 20.63
CA ALA A 149 63.75 -29.92 21.91
C ALA A 149 64.09 -31.42 21.89
N ARG A 150 63.25 -32.25 21.27
CA ARG A 150 63.52 -33.69 21.12
C ARG A 150 64.76 -33.95 20.27
N VAL A 151 64.87 -33.31 19.12
CA VAL A 151 66.03 -33.45 18.21
C VAL A 151 67.31 -33.00 18.89
N ASN A 152 67.28 -31.87 19.62
CA ASN A 152 68.44 -31.38 20.36
C ASN A 152 68.88 -32.36 21.46
N ALA A 153 67.92 -32.90 22.23
CA ALA A 153 68.21 -33.90 23.26
C ALA A 153 68.80 -35.19 22.66
N GLU A 154 68.28 -35.66 21.53
CA GLU A 154 68.78 -36.84 20.81
C GLU A 154 70.22 -36.62 20.31
N GLN A 155 70.51 -35.43 19.76
CA GLN A 155 71.86 -35.08 19.32
C GLN A 155 72.85 -35.01 20.49
N ASP A 156 72.45 -34.46 21.63
CA ASP A 156 73.31 -34.36 22.81
C ASP A 156 73.62 -35.74 23.40
N VAL A 157 72.65 -36.66 23.44
CA VAL A 157 72.90 -38.06 23.85
C VAL A 157 73.90 -38.71 22.89
N ARG A 158 73.71 -38.55 21.58
CA ARG A 158 74.62 -39.10 20.57
C ARG A 158 76.05 -38.56 20.71
N ARG A 159 76.21 -37.25 20.94
CA ARG A 159 77.52 -36.64 21.21
C ARG A 159 78.19 -37.24 22.44
N ARG A 160 77.44 -37.40 23.55
CA ARG A 160 77.95 -38.02 24.78
C ARG A 160 78.35 -39.48 24.56
N GLU A 161 77.58 -40.25 23.80
CA GLU A 161 77.92 -41.63 23.45
C GLU A 161 79.20 -41.72 22.61
N ASP A 162 79.35 -40.83 21.62
CA ASP A 162 80.54 -40.80 20.75
C ASP A 162 81.78 -40.34 21.54
N GLU A 163 81.64 -39.35 22.43
CA GLU A 163 82.71 -38.94 23.35
C GLU A 163 83.08 -40.06 24.33
N ALA A 164 82.10 -40.77 24.91
CA ALA A 164 82.35 -41.88 25.81
C ALA A 164 83.07 -43.04 25.09
N LYS A 165 82.71 -43.34 23.83
CA LYS A 165 83.43 -44.31 22.99
C LYS A 165 84.87 -43.87 22.74
N ARG A 166 85.10 -42.59 22.44
CA ARG A 166 86.45 -42.04 22.23
C ARG A 166 87.31 -42.19 23.49
N VAL A 167 86.79 -41.75 24.64
CA VAL A 167 87.48 -41.86 25.93
C VAL A 167 87.75 -43.33 26.29
N ALA A 168 86.78 -44.22 26.09
CA ALA A 168 86.98 -45.65 26.34
C ALA A 168 88.08 -46.25 25.43
N ALA A 169 88.15 -45.85 24.17
CA ALA A 169 89.20 -46.25 23.25
C ALA A 169 90.58 -45.73 23.69
N GLU A 170 90.67 -44.48 24.14
CA GLU A 170 91.91 -43.89 24.70
C GLU A 170 92.38 -44.63 25.96
N PHE A 171 91.46 -44.95 26.89
CA PHE A 171 91.80 -45.75 28.08
C PHE A 171 92.24 -47.17 27.73
N ALA A 172 91.61 -47.80 26.73
CA ALA A 172 92.00 -49.12 26.26
C ALA A 172 93.41 -49.10 25.63
N ALA A 173 93.73 -48.07 24.84
CA ALA A 173 95.05 -47.87 24.27
C ALA A 173 96.12 -47.67 25.36
N MET A 174 95.88 -46.80 26.35
CA MET A 174 96.82 -46.60 27.46
C MET A 174 97.04 -47.85 28.31
N ARG A 175 96.01 -48.70 28.49
CA ARG A 175 96.18 -50.00 29.16
C ARG A 175 97.01 -50.99 28.35
N ALA A 176 96.91 -50.96 27.03
CA ALA A 176 97.72 -51.82 26.17
C ALA A 176 99.20 -51.41 26.18
N GLU A 177 99.49 -50.11 26.27
CA GLU A 177 100.85 -49.55 26.32
C GLU A 177 101.53 -49.75 27.69
N ASN A 178 100.77 -49.74 28.79
CA ASN A 178 101.29 -49.96 30.16
C ASN A 178 101.29 -51.44 30.63
N ARG A 179 101.18 -52.40 29.72
CA ARG A 179 101.25 -53.83 30.04
C ARG A 179 102.73 -54.28 29.99
N PRO A 180 103.34 -54.73 31.11
CA PRO A 180 104.75 -55.10 31.18
C PRO A 180 105.10 -56.32 30.31
#